data_AF-A0A501PXW4-F1
#
_entry.id   AF-A0A501PXW4-F1
#
_cell.length_a   1.000
_cell.length_b   1.000
_cell.length_c   1.000
_cell.angle_alpha   90.00
_cell.angle_beta   90.00
_cell.angle_gamma   90.00
#
_symmetry.space_group_name_H-M   'P 1'
#
loop_
_entity.id
_entity.type
_entity.pdbx_description
1 polymer ?
#
loop_
_entity_poly.entity_id
_entity_poly.type
_entity_poly.pdbx_seq_one_letter_code
_entity_poly.pdbx_strand_id
1 'polypeptide(L)'
;MKVFLQTFCILLLLVGCNTDKNRGRYVQKTEPRRNFEGIGVITFPTSFHGTFRVMNFYPVYEGNKEKLLARNITDTLQLNVKNAIVIRGKNDTDLWNSLRLDKSIEIGEHGLGMALIYVNFLYQPVDNPDSPFGSGQTINGKYYDTKTYNTNYEDIKIIDYKIIRGLKE
;
A
#
# COMPACT_ATOMS: atom_id res chain seq x y z
N MET A 1 71.44 -29.16 14.90
CA MET A 1 70.54 -29.59 15.99
C MET A 1 70.85 -28.75 17.23
N LYS A 2 70.05 -27.71 17.50
CA LYS A 2 69.99 -26.99 18.78
C LYS A 2 68.54 -26.57 18.98
N VAL A 3 67.93 -27.11 20.03
CA VAL A 3 66.60 -26.78 20.56
C VAL A 3 66.83 -25.77 21.70
N PHE A 4 65.88 -24.84 21.89
CA PHE A 4 65.37 -24.24 23.15
C PHE A 4 64.76 -22.87 22.77
N LEU A 5 63.44 -22.76 22.58
CA LEU A 5 62.35 -22.64 23.56
C LEU A 5 62.23 -21.22 24.15
N GLN A 6 61.09 -20.60 23.80
CA GLN A 6 60.32 -19.57 24.52
C GLN A 6 61.02 -18.29 24.97
N THR A 7 60.58 -17.16 24.41
CA THR A 7 59.83 -16.17 25.20
C THR A 7 58.95 -15.28 24.32
N PHE A 8 57.66 -15.39 24.61
CA PHE A 8 56.59 -14.42 24.47
C PHE A 8 57.06 -12.94 24.51
N CYS A 9 56.81 -12.18 23.44
CA CYS A 9 56.57 -10.75 23.51
C CYS A 9 55.48 -10.40 22.50
N ILE A 10 54.23 -10.47 22.98
CA ILE A 10 53.11 -9.73 22.42
C ILE A 10 53.49 -8.25 22.48
N LEU A 11 53.67 -7.61 21.32
CA LEU A 11 53.50 -6.17 21.21
C LEU A 11 52.68 -5.87 19.95
N LEU A 12 51.37 -5.87 20.17
CA LEU A 12 50.38 -5.16 19.38
C LEU A 12 50.72 -3.67 19.37
N LEU A 13 51.16 -3.15 18.23
CA LEU A 13 51.03 -1.74 17.85
C LEU A 13 50.67 -1.73 16.35
N LEU A 14 49.39 -1.82 15.99
CA LEU A 14 48.49 -0.68 15.83
C LEU A 14 49.15 0.51 15.12
N VAL A 15 49.47 0.35 13.84
CA VAL A 15 49.40 1.46 12.86
C VAL A 15 48.78 0.93 11.57
N GLY A 16 47.47 0.72 11.65
CA GLY A 16 46.60 0.48 10.50
C GLY A 16 45.40 1.40 10.59
N CYS A 17 45.64 2.69 10.85
CA CYS A 17 44.61 3.72 10.85
C CYS A 17 44.31 4.10 9.39
N ASN A 18 43.65 3.21 8.66
CA ASN A 18 42.76 3.64 7.60
C ASN A 18 41.37 3.57 8.19
N THR A 19 40.91 4.72 8.67
CA THR A 19 39.52 5.03 8.92
C THR A 19 38.76 4.81 7.61
N ASP A 20 38.34 3.57 7.40
CA ASP A 20 37.24 3.27 6.51
C ASP A 20 36.03 3.95 7.15
N LYS A 21 35.79 5.18 6.71
CA LYS A 21 34.67 6.02 7.13
C LYS A 21 33.46 5.12 7.10
N ASN A 22 32.87 4.89 8.27
CA ASN A 22 31.58 4.24 8.47
C ASN A 22 30.63 4.67 7.35
N ARG A 23 30.57 3.89 6.27
CA ARG A 23 29.35 3.74 5.48
C ARG A 23 28.45 2.98 6.42
N GLY A 24 27.85 3.71 7.36
CA GLY A 24 26.69 3.25 8.07
C GLY A 24 25.75 2.77 6.98
N ARG A 25 25.66 1.45 6.80
CA ARG A 25 24.50 0.88 6.15
C ARG A 25 23.38 1.37 7.04
N TYR A 26 22.66 2.38 6.57
CA TYR A 26 21.31 2.60 7.02
C TYR A 26 20.63 1.27 6.73
N VAL A 27 20.58 0.41 7.75
CA VAL A 27 19.64 -0.68 7.79
C VAL A 27 18.32 0.05 7.89
N GLN A 28 17.75 0.39 6.72
CA GLN A 28 16.38 0.83 6.64
C GLN A 28 15.61 -0.24 7.40
N LYS A 29 15.08 0.09 8.58
CA LYS A 29 14.14 -0.79 9.26
C LYS A 29 12.98 -0.94 8.31
N THR A 30 12.97 -2.01 7.54
CA THR A 30 11.80 -2.38 6.76
C THR A 30 10.78 -2.84 7.79
N GLU A 31 9.89 -1.92 8.19
CA GLU A 31 8.69 -2.25 8.95
C GLU A 31 8.00 -3.46 8.30
N PRO A 32 7.53 -4.43 9.08
CA PRO A 32 6.86 -5.59 8.53
C PRO A 32 5.63 -5.17 7.74
N ARG A 33 5.39 -5.83 6.60
CA ARG A 33 4.16 -5.64 5.83
C ARG A 33 2.96 -5.88 6.74
N ARG A 34 2.03 -4.94 6.75
CA ARG A 34 0.74 -5.02 7.44
C ARG A 34 -0.29 -5.61 6.49
N ASN A 35 -1.15 -6.46 7.03
CA ASN A 35 -2.31 -6.94 6.31
C ASN A 35 -3.46 -5.96 6.50
N PHE A 36 -4.02 -5.46 5.41
CA PHE A 36 -5.32 -4.80 5.42
C PHE A 36 -6.36 -5.78 4.88
N GLU A 37 -7.47 -5.90 5.59
CA GLU A 37 -8.63 -6.64 5.11
C GLU A 37 -9.90 -5.88 5.47
N GLY A 38 -10.73 -5.58 4.47
CA GLY A 38 -11.93 -4.79 4.70
C GLY A 38 -12.66 -4.34 3.44
N ILE A 39 -13.65 -3.49 3.64
CA ILE A 39 -14.43 -2.83 2.59
C ILE A 39 -14.01 -1.38 2.50
N GLY A 40 -13.91 -0.89 1.27
CA GLY A 40 -13.68 0.51 1.00
C GLY A 40 -14.10 0.89 -0.40
N VAL A 41 -14.05 2.19 -0.67
CA VAL A 41 -14.24 2.73 -2.00
C VAL A 41 -12.89 2.74 -2.70
N ILE A 42 -12.81 2.21 -3.91
CA ILE A 42 -11.64 2.31 -4.76
C ILE A 42 -11.92 3.28 -5.90
N THR A 43 -11.02 4.22 -6.12
CA THR A 43 -10.97 5.03 -7.34
C THR A 43 -9.78 4.60 -8.18
N PHE A 44 -9.99 4.45 -9.48
CA PHE A 44 -8.97 3.92 -10.39
C PHE A 44 -9.03 4.58 -11.77
N PRO A 45 -7.89 4.79 -12.43
CA PRO A 45 -7.86 5.27 -13.81
C PRO A 45 -8.29 4.16 -14.77
N THR A 46 -9.07 4.53 -15.80
CA THR A 46 -9.56 3.60 -16.83
C THR A 46 -8.60 3.41 -18.00
N SER A 47 -7.55 4.25 -18.11
CA SER A 47 -6.64 4.26 -19.26
C SER A 47 -5.60 3.13 -19.25
N PHE A 48 -5.22 2.68 -20.45
CA PHE A 48 -4.23 1.61 -20.67
C PHE A 48 -2.77 2.09 -20.72
N HIS A 49 -2.51 3.38 -20.52
CA HIS A 49 -1.18 3.96 -20.71
C HIS A 49 -0.40 4.10 -19.39
N GLY A 50 0.93 3.90 -19.44
CA GLY A 50 1.85 3.96 -18.30
C GLY A 50 2.23 2.57 -17.77
N THR A 51 3.32 2.44 -17.01
CA THR A 51 3.89 1.16 -16.50
C THR A 51 3.32 0.72 -15.14
N PHE A 52 2.80 1.68 -14.38
CA PHE A 52 2.16 1.45 -13.08
C PHE A 52 0.78 2.09 -13.05
N ARG A 53 -0.10 1.51 -12.26
CA ARG A 53 -1.43 2.04 -11.97
C ARG A 53 -1.49 2.41 -10.49
N VAL A 54 -2.05 3.59 -10.25
CA VAL A 54 -2.28 4.15 -8.93
C VAL A 54 -3.79 4.09 -8.71
N MET A 55 -4.22 3.32 -7.72
CA MET A 55 -5.61 3.26 -7.26
C MET A 55 -5.66 3.81 -5.84
N ASN A 56 -6.65 4.65 -5.54
CA ASN A 56 -6.83 5.14 -4.18
C ASN A 56 -7.92 4.30 -3.51
N PHE A 57 -7.56 3.61 -2.43
CA PHE A 57 -8.50 2.82 -1.66
C PHE A 57 -8.84 3.55 -0.36
N TYR A 58 -10.08 3.97 -0.21
CA TYR A 58 -10.63 4.67 0.95
C TYR A 58 -11.34 3.66 1.85
N PRO A 59 -10.74 3.23 2.97
CA PRO A 59 -11.35 2.26 3.86
C PRO A 59 -12.65 2.81 4.44
N VAL A 60 -13.67 1.97 4.50
CA VAL A 60 -14.96 2.29 5.15
C VAL A 60 -15.16 1.42 6.38
N TYR A 61 -14.75 0.16 6.29
CA TYR A 61 -14.85 -0.79 7.39
C TYR A 61 -13.70 -1.81 7.32
N GLU A 62 -13.08 -2.07 8.46
CA GLU A 62 -12.02 -3.07 8.62
C GLU A 62 -12.58 -4.34 9.26
N GLY A 63 -12.21 -5.49 8.71
CA GLY A 63 -12.68 -6.78 9.20
C GLY A 63 -12.54 -7.87 8.16
N ASN A 64 -12.44 -9.12 8.63
CA ASN A 64 -12.25 -10.25 7.74
C ASN A 64 -13.50 -10.58 6.91
N LYS A 65 -13.32 -11.27 5.79
CA LYS A 65 -14.39 -11.68 4.86
C LYS A 65 -15.60 -12.29 5.55
N GLU A 66 -15.37 -13.14 6.56
CA GLU A 66 -16.43 -13.81 7.32
C GLU A 66 -17.29 -12.83 8.12
N LYS A 67 -16.68 -11.87 8.83
CA LYS A 67 -17.41 -10.81 9.54
C LYS A 67 -18.17 -9.89 8.57
N LEU A 68 -17.66 -9.70 7.35
CA LEU A 68 -18.32 -8.90 6.33
C LEU A 68 -19.56 -9.60 5.76
N LEU A 69 -19.46 -10.91 5.50
CA LEU A 69 -20.58 -11.74 5.06
C LEU A 69 -21.71 -11.78 6.10
N ALA A 70 -21.35 -11.86 7.39
CA ALA A 70 -22.31 -11.85 8.49
C ALA A 70 -23.07 -10.53 8.65
N ARG A 71 -22.48 -9.40 8.22
CA ARG A 71 -23.07 -8.06 8.37
C ARG A 71 -24.06 -7.68 7.25
N ASN A 72 -24.25 -8.55 6.26
CA ASN A 72 -25.12 -8.30 5.10
C ASN A 72 -24.96 -6.87 4.60
N ILE A 73 -23.72 -6.51 4.22
CA ILE A 73 -23.34 -5.14 3.87
C ILE A 73 -24.04 -4.74 2.57
N THR A 74 -25.28 -4.28 2.74
CA THR A 74 -26.20 -3.76 1.72
C THR A 74 -26.11 -2.24 1.65
N ASP A 75 -26.86 -1.67 0.71
CA ASP A 75 -26.90 -0.27 0.29
C ASP A 75 -26.97 0.79 1.42
N THR A 76 -27.37 0.39 2.62
CA THR A 76 -27.49 1.17 3.85
C THR A 76 -26.20 1.37 4.64
N LEU A 77 -25.06 0.86 4.19
CA LEU A 77 -23.79 1.12 4.87
C LEU A 77 -23.51 2.63 4.87
N GLN A 78 -23.67 3.28 6.04
CA GLN A 78 -23.20 4.65 6.20
C GLN A 78 -21.69 4.63 5.95
N LEU A 79 -21.27 5.19 4.82
CA LEU A 79 -19.88 5.24 4.44
C LEU A 79 -19.14 6.17 5.41
N ASN A 80 -18.47 5.59 6.41
CA ASN A 80 -17.49 6.30 7.22
C ASN A 80 -16.13 6.23 6.51
N VAL A 81 -15.99 7.05 5.47
CA VAL A 81 -14.85 7.03 4.57
C VAL A 81 -13.61 7.57 5.28
N LYS A 82 -12.57 6.76 5.36
CA LYS A 82 -11.26 7.14 5.91
C LYS A 82 -10.31 7.62 4.83
N ASN A 83 -9.16 8.14 5.26
CA ASN A 83 -8.06 8.52 4.38
C ASN A 83 -7.64 7.36 3.46
N ALA A 84 -7.30 7.71 2.22
CA ALA A 84 -6.94 6.73 1.21
C ALA A 84 -5.55 6.12 1.46
N ILE A 85 -5.50 4.81 1.23
CA ILE A 85 -4.28 4.03 1.06
C ILE A 85 -4.06 3.90 -0.45
N VAL A 86 -2.89 4.34 -0.91
CA VAL A 86 -2.54 4.20 -2.33
C VAL A 86 -2.13 2.76 -2.64
N ILE A 87 -2.89 2.11 -3.52
CA ILE A 87 -2.59 0.80 -4.08
C ILE A 87 -1.88 1.00 -5.41
N ARG A 88 -0.59 0.67 -5.44
CA ARG A 88 0.24 0.66 -6.65
C ARG A 88 0.40 -0.77 -7.14
N GLY A 89 0.15 -0.98 -8.42
CA GLY A 89 0.42 -2.26 -9.07
C GLY A 89 0.77 -2.07 -10.53
N LYS A 90 1.40 -3.07 -11.12
CA LYS A 90 1.57 -3.18 -12.57
C LYS A 90 0.22 -3.18 -13.30
N ASN A 91 0.28 -2.77 -14.57
CA ASN A 91 -0.89 -2.57 -15.43
C ASN A 91 -1.74 -3.82 -15.68
N ASP A 92 -1.22 -4.99 -15.37
CA ASP A 92 -1.82 -6.28 -15.63
C ASP A 92 -2.31 -6.99 -14.36
N THR A 93 -2.31 -6.30 -13.22
CA THR A 93 -2.87 -6.88 -11.99
C THR A 93 -4.34 -7.25 -12.19
N ASP A 94 -4.71 -8.44 -11.69
CA ASP A 94 -6.08 -8.96 -11.79
C ASP A 94 -7.12 -7.98 -11.25
N LEU A 95 -6.83 -7.33 -10.11
CA LEU A 95 -7.73 -6.34 -9.52
C LEU A 95 -8.04 -5.19 -10.49
N TRP A 96 -7.02 -4.58 -11.11
CA TRP A 96 -7.23 -3.45 -12.02
C TRP A 96 -7.99 -3.88 -13.29
N ASN A 97 -7.63 -5.03 -13.87
CA ASN A 97 -8.33 -5.57 -15.02
C ASN A 97 -9.80 -5.87 -14.71
N SER A 98 -10.09 -6.47 -13.55
CA SER A 98 -11.46 -6.75 -13.12
C SER A 98 -12.26 -5.48 -12.88
N LEU A 99 -11.68 -4.45 -12.23
CA LEU A 99 -12.33 -3.16 -12.05
C LEU A 99 -12.68 -2.50 -13.39
N ARG A 100 -11.75 -2.51 -14.34
CA ARG A 100 -11.97 -1.87 -15.66
C ARG A 100 -13.02 -2.58 -16.51
N LEU A 101 -13.15 -3.90 -16.37
CA LEU A 101 -14.06 -4.72 -17.15
C LEU A 101 -15.44 -4.90 -16.50
N ASP A 102 -15.61 -4.49 -15.24
CA ASP A 102 -16.88 -4.59 -14.54
C ASP A 102 -17.90 -3.59 -15.10
N LYS A 103 -18.97 -4.12 -15.69
CA LYS A 103 -20.01 -3.34 -16.36
C LYS A 103 -20.89 -2.53 -15.41
N SER A 104 -20.84 -2.80 -14.11
CA SER A 104 -21.58 -2.03 -13.11
C SER A 104 -20.92 -0.69 -12.78
N ILE A 105 -19.67 -0.49 -13.20
CA ILE A 105 -18.90 0.72 -12.91
C ILE A 105 -19.08 1.73 -14.03
N GLU A 106 -19.65 2.89 -13.68
CA GLU A 106 -19.72 4.04 -14.57
C GLU A 106 -18.39 4.81 -14.54
N ILE A 107 -18.00 5.36 -15.69
CA ILE A 107 -16.78 6.16 -15.82
C ILE A 107 -17.17 7.64 -15.60
N GLY A 108 -16.53 8.29 -14.63
CA GLY A 108 -16.74 9.70 -14.30
C GLY A 108 -16.08 10.68 -15.28
N GLU A 109 -16.28 11.98 -15.05
CA GLU A 109 -15.90 13.06 -15.97
C GLU A 109 -14.39 13.13 -16.27
N HIS A 110 -13.56 12.55 -15.40
CA HIS A 110 -12.09 12.53 -15.54
C HIS A 110 -11.51 11.18 -15.98
N GLY A 111 -12.33 10.28 -16.53
CA GLY A 111 -11.88 8.95 -16.93
C GLY A 111 -11.51 8.06 -15.74
N LEU A 112 -12.04 8.37 -14.56
CA LEU A 112 -11.90 7.59 -13.34
C LEU A 112 -13.12 6.69 -13.16
N GLY A 113 -12.89 5.44 -12.80
CA GLY A 113 -13.93 4.54 -12.31
C GLY A 113 -13.94 4.54 -10.78
N MET A 114 -15.12 4.27 -10.21
CA MET A 114 -15.30 4.15 -8.77
C MET A 114 -16.12 2.92 -8.42
N ALA A 115 -15.67 2.16 -7.42
CA ALA A 115 -16.39 0.98 -6.95
C ALA A 115 -16.30 0.82 -5.43
N LEU A 116 -17.34 0.22 -4.86
CA LEU A 116 -17.28 -0.36 -3.53
C LEU A 116 -16.67 -1.76 -3.66
N ILE A 117 -15.58 -2.02 -2.95
CA ILE A 117 -14.89 -3.31 -3.01
C ILE A 117 -14.62 -3.84 -1.61
N TYR A 118 -14.60 -5.17 -1.50
CA TYR A 118 -13.80 -5.85 -0.50
C TYR A 118 -12.39 -6.07 -1.05
N VAL A 119 -11.38 -5.86 -0.22
CA VAL A 119 -9.99 -6.15 -0.58
C VAL A 119 -9.20 -6.65 0.63
N ASN A 120 -8.32 -7.61 0.38
CA ASN A 120 -7.32 -8.11 1.29
C ASN A 120 -5.94 -7.92 0.65
N PHE A 121 -5.05 -7.14 1.26
CA PHE A 121 -3.73 -6.86 0.70
C PHE A 121 -2.67 -6.62 1.76
N LEU A 122 -1.42 -6.92 1.40
CA LEU A 122 -0.25 -6.61 2.21
C LEU A 122 0.36 -5.28 1.76
N TYR A 123 0.49 -4.34 2.68
CA TYR A 123 1.13 -3.04 2.45
C TYR A 123 2.13 -2.70 3.55
N GLN A 124 3.14 -1.89 3.22
CA GLN A 124 4.01 -1.31 4.23
C GLN A 124 3.61 0.17 4.41
N PRO A 125 3.18 0.58 5.61
CA PRO A 125 2.90 2.00 5.87
C PRO A 125 4.19 2.82 5.77
N VAL A 126 4.03 4.08 5.40
CA VAL A 126 5.13 5.06 5.42
C VAL A 126 5.28 5.58 6.84
N ASP A 127 6.47 5.46 7.42
CA ASP A 127 6.82 6.15 8.65
C ASP A 127 6.93 7.64 8.31
N ASN A 128 5.89 8.39 8.69
CA ASN A 128 5.71 9.81 8.38
C ASN A 128 5.37 10.11 6.90
N PRO A 129 4.09 10.05 6.51
CA PRO A 129 3.68 10.51 5.19
C PRO A 129 3.72 12.04 5.17
N ASP A 130 4.90 12.60 4.89
CA ASP A 130 5.22 14.02 5.13
C ASP A 130 4.31 15.03 4.42
N SER A 131 3.49 14.62 3.45
CA SER A 131 2.39 15.45 2.94
C SER A 131 1.35 14.59 2.20
N PRO A 132 0.04 14.76 2.47
CA PRO A 132 -0.98 14.24 1.57
C PRO A 132 -0.84 14.93 0.21
N PHE A 133 -0.95 14.19 -0.88
CA PHE A 133 -0.84 14.76 -2.24
C PHE A 133 -2.20 14.97 -2.92
N GLY A 134 -3.28 14.68 -2.21
CA GLY A 134 -4.65 14.91 -2.64
C GLY A 134 -5.58 15.02 -1.44
N SER A 135 -6.65 15.79 -1.61
CA SER A 135 -7.68 16.02 -0.60
C SER A 135 -9.08 15.91 -1.19
N GLY A 136 -9.99 15.35 -0.42
CA GLY A 136 -11.40 15.27 -0.78
C GLY A 136 -11.73 14.11 -1.71
N GLN A 137 -12.92 13.54 -1.55
CA GLN A 137 -13.51 12.60 -2.49
C GLN A 137 -15.02 12.76 -2.47
N THR A 138 -15.63 12.97 -3.64
CA THR A 138 -17.10 12.88 -3.79
C THR A 138 -17.46 11.44 -4.10
N ILE A 139 -18.46 10.90 -3.40
CA ILE A 139 -18.95 9.53 -3.56
C ILE A 139 -20.47 9.58 -3.52
N ASN A 140 -21.10 9.15 -4.61
CA ASN A 140 -22.54 9.26 -4.85
C ASN A 140 -23.06 10.68 -4.56
N GLY A 141 -22.35 11.71 -5.03
CA GLY A 141 -22.73 13.11 -4.82
C GLY A 141 -22.51 13.67 -3.41
N LYS A 142 -21.97 12.88 -2.47
CA LYS A 142 -21.60 13.35 -1.13
C LYS A 142 -20.09 13.57 -1.02
N TYR A 143 -19.69 14.75 -0.57
CA TYR A 143 -18.28 15.08 -0.34
C TYR A 143 -17.77 14.51 1.00
N TYR A 144 -16.57 13.93 0.95
CA TYR A 144 -15.83 13.42 2.11
C TYR A 144 -14.48 14.11 2.21
N ASP A 145 -14.21 14.76 3.34
CA ASP A 145 -12.88 15.31 3.64
C ASP A 145 -11.91 14.17 3.97
N THR A 146 -11.13 13.79 2.98
CA THR A 146 -10.20 12.66 3.03
C THR A 146 -8.84 13.10 2.54
N LYS A 147 -7.78 12.45 3.04
CA LYS A 147 -6.41 12.65 2.59
C LYS A 147 -5.91 11.41 1.90
N THR A 148 -5.11 11.58 0.84
CA THR A 148 -4.46 10.45 0.16
C THR A 148 -3.00 10.36 0.59
N TYR A 149 -2.61 9.21 1.11
CA TYR A 149 -1.26 8.94 1.57
C TYR A 149 -0.56 7.93 0.68
N ASN A 150 0.65 8.27 0.29
CA ASN A 150 1.45 7.40 -0.55
C ASN A 150 1.89 6.14 0.19
N THR A 151 2.20 5.08 -0.55
CA THR A 151 2.84 3.87 -0.01
C THR A 151 4.26 3.75 -0.52
N ASN A 152 5.18 3.25 0.33
CA ASN A 152 6.62 3.18 0.03
C ASN A 152 7.00 2.17 -1.06
N TYR A 153 6.05 1.37 -1.55
CA TYR A 153 6.32 0.28 -2.49
C TYR A 153 5.52 0.40 -3.77
N GLU A 154 6.22 0.16 -4.87
CA GLU A 154 5.63 -0.37 -6.09
C GLU A 154 5.22 -1.82 -5.82
N ASP A 155 4.04 -2.23 -6.30
CA ASP A 155 3.46 -3.57 -6.17
C ASP A 155 2.99 -3.99 -4.75
N ILE A 156 1.87 -3.39 -4.32
CA ILE A 156 1.06 -3.95 -3.22
C ILE A 156 0.61 -5.37 -3.60
N LYS A 157 0.83 -6.34 -2.70
CA LYS A 157 0.38 -7.72 -2.92
C LYS A 157 -1.10 -7.84 -2.55
N ILE A 158 -1.96 -7.92 -3.56
CA ILE A 158 -3.37 -8.30 -3.40
C ILE A 158 -3.45 -9.80 -3.09
N ILE A 159 -4.17 -10.16 -2.03
CA ILE A 159 -4.41 -11.55 -1.61
C ILE A 159 -5.77 -12.03 -2.12
N ASP A 160 -6.82 -11.23 -1.91
CA ASP A 160 -8.19 -11.51 -2.34
C ASP A 160 -8.92 -10.19 -2.56
N TYR A 161 -9.92 -10.18 -3.43
CA TYR A 161 -10.79 -9.04 -3.63
C TYR A 161 -12.15 -9.46 -4.17
N LYS A 162 -13.14 -8.59 -3.96
CA LYS A 162 -14.46 -8.73 -4.57
C LYS A 162 -15.02 -7.35 -4.87
N ILE A 163 -15.40 -7.14 -6.13
CA ILE A 163 -16.18 -5.96 -6.52
C ILE A 163 -17.61 -6.16 -6.02
N ILE A 164 -18.12 -5.21 -5.23
CA ILE A 164 -19.46 -5.27 -4.65
C ILE A 164 -20.44 -4.56 -5.59
N ARG A 165 -20.10 -3.35 -6.02
CA ARG A 165 -20.86 -2.55 -6.99
C ARG A 165 -20.06 -1.35 -7.49
N GLY A 166 -20.40 -0.82 -8.65
CA GLY A 166 -20.01 0.52 -9.07
C GLY A 166 -20.64 1.62 -8.20
N LEU A 167 -19.94 2.75 -8.15
CA LEU A 167 -20.36 3.98 -7.49
C LEU A 167 -20.26 5.15 -8.48
N LYS A 168 -20.92 6.26 -8.15
CA LYS A 168 -20.83 7.50 -8.92
C LYS A 168 -19.93 8.49 -8.19
N GLU A 169 -19.25 9.34 -8.96
CA GLU A 169 -18.56 10.51 -8.41
C GLU A 169 -19.56 11.49 -7.79
#